data_AF-A0AAW8H041-F1
#
_entry.id   AF-A0AAW8H041-F1
#
_cell.length_a   1.000
_cell.length_b   1.000
_cell.length_c   1.000
_cell.angle_alpha   90.00
_cell.angle_beta   90.00
_cell.angle_gamma   90.00
#
_symmetry.space_group_name_H-M   'P 1'
#
loop_
_entity.id
_entity.type
_entity.pdbx_description
1 polymer ?
#
loop_
_entity_poly.entity_id
_entity_poly.type
_entity_poly.pdbx_seq_one_letter_code
_entity_poly.pdbx_strand_id
1 'polypeptide(L)'
;MSKIYKYFSADVIKKVFPDDDFCNLKCSFPKDYNDPYELFLGLKRDLKPEYLAFYNEIVHELPQFPTTCFSKSPISSPMWAHYANNHSGFAIEFELEKLQQYFDGCPIWDVSYRKEPHPNLSDILVKAAGTLKPRHVQDLRKYTFVEAYFSKYEEWSYENEIRFVDTLNMTKKIEGNDILRVPLECVTKILVGPRANEDFIVSSLRVAERIKLDWLKQIVGKSNPKPYFIDFEKRSFHFNNNQLRLAEHLCQSCSEPLLIEDKLCPWCKVTDWHEEDAARNNPFRLLESAGLLEEYLKGYNEIKKN
;
A
#
# COMPACT_ATOMS: atom_id res chain seq x y z
N MET A 1 -4.23 -19.32 0.41
CA MET A 1 -3.37 -18.61 -0.56
C MET A 1 -3.37 -17.14 -0.18
N SER A 2 -2.18 -16.59 -0.01
CA SER A 2 -1.94 -15.24 0.47
C SER A 2 -1.92 -14.27 -0.71
N LYS A 3 -2.61 -13.14 -0.56
CA LYS A 3 -2.75 -12.12 -1.59
C LYS A 3 -1.87 -10.92 -1.27
N ILE A 4 -1.20 -10.40 -2.29
CA ILE A 4 -0.40 -9.17 -2.19
C ILE A 4 -0.76 -8.23 -3.34
N TYR A 5 -0.55 -6.94 -3.14
CA TYR A 5 -1.03 -5.90 -4.02
C TYR A 5 0.09 -4.94 -4.41
N LYS A 6 0.18 -4.56 -5.68
CA LYS A 6 1.07 -3.49 -6.13
C LYS A 6 0.26 -2.37 -6.75
N TYR A 7 0.58 -1.13 -6.37
CA TYR A 7 -0.13 0.08 -6.77
C TYR A 7 0.58 0.77 -7.93
N PHE A 8 -0.20 1.40 -8.80
CA PHE A 8 0.27 2.05 -10.02
C PHE A 8 -0.56 3.29 -10.35
N SER A 9 0.09 4.26 -10.97
CA SER A 9 -0.58 5.38 -11.63
C SER A 9 -1.39 4.91 -12.86
N ALA A 10 -2.46 5.63 -13.20
CA ALA A 10 -3.35 5.24 -14.30
C ALA A 10 -2.66 5.18 -15.67
N ASP A 11 -1.69 6.06 -15.91
CA ASP A 11 -1.01 6.23 -17.20
C ASP A 11 -0.11 5.05 -17.59
N VAL A 12 0.31 4.22 -16.63
CA VAL A 12 1.27 3.12 -16.89
C VAL A 12 0.60 1.79 -17.23
N ILE A 13 -0.73 1.68 -17.27
CA ILE A 13 -1.42 0.38 -17.43
C ILE A 13 -0.98 -0.39 -18.67
N LYS A 14 -0.72 0.29 -19.79
CA LYS A 14 -0.24 -0.34 -21.03
C LYS A 14 1.21 -0.81 -20.93
N LYS A 15 2.03 -0.16 -20.11
CA LYS A 15 3.41 -0.58 -19.83
C LYS A 15 3.45 -1.76 -18.88
N VAL A 16 2.51 -1.81 -17.93
CA VAL A 16 2.32 -2.88 -16.96
C VAL A 16 1.78 -4.13 -17.64
N PHE A 17 0.84 -4.01 -18.58
CA PHE A 17 0.31 -5.12 -19.37
C PHE A 17 0.64 -4.96 -20.86
N PRO A 18 1.92 -5.13 -21.25
CA PRO A 18 2.35 -4.93 -22.64
C PRO A 18 1.84 -6.03 -23.59
N ASP A 19 1.65 -7.24 -23.08
CA ASP A 19 1.30 -8.44 -23.83
C ASP A 19 0.29 -9.30 -23.04
N ASP A 20 0.03 -10.51 -23.55
CA ASP A 20 -0.98 -11.44 -23.05
C ASP A 20 -0.42 -12.56 -22.17
N ASP A 21 0.89 -12.52 -21.89
CA ASP A 21 1.59 -13.55 -21.10
C ASP A 21 2.18 -12.99 -19.79
N PHE A 22 2.59 -11.72 -19.78
CA PHE A 22 3.33 -11.11 -18.67
C PHE A 22 2.78 -9.75 -18.22
N CYS A 23 2.94 -9.51 -16.93
CA CYS A 23 2.83 -8.23 -16.26
C CYS A 23 4.23 -7.69 -15.93
N ASN A 24 4.49 -6.44 -16.25
CA ASN A 24 5.76 -5.76 -16.01
C ASN A 24 5.72 -4.98 -14.70
N LEU A 25 6.65 -5.29 -13.78
CA LEU A 25 6.83 -4.57 -12.54
C LEU A 25 8.14 -3.78 -12.58
N LYS A 26 8.08 -2.47 -12.38
CA LYS A 26 9.28 -1.66 -12.20
C LYS A 26 9.96 -2.00 -10.88
N CYS A 27 11.26 -2.24 -10.96
CA CYS A 27 12.17 -2.34 -9.83
C CYS A 27 13.02 -1.07 -9.72
N SER A 28 13.42 -0.75 -8.49
CA SER A 28 14.35 0.34 -8.17
C SER A 28 15.50 -0.18 -7.33
N PHE A 29 16.64 0.50 -7.35
CA PHE A 29 17.74 0.20 -6.44
C PHE A 29 17.53 0.91 -5.09
N PRO A 30 18.06 0.36 -3.97
CA PRO A 30 17.99 1.02 -2.67
C PRO A 30 18.48 2.46 -2.64
N LYS A 31 19.54 2.77 -3.40
CA LYS A 31 20.06 4.13 -3.55
C LYS A 31 19.10 5.14 -4.23
N ASP A 32 18.09 4.65 -4.94
CA ASP A 32 17.14 5.44 -5.73
C ASP A 32 15.77 5.54 -5.04
N TYR A 33 15.68 5.14 -3.77
CA TYR A 33 14.46 5.21 -2.97
C TYR A 33 14.08 6.67 -2.67
N ASN A 34 12.77 6.91 -2.61
CA ASN A 34 12.23 8.28 -2.54
C ASN A 34 12.34 8.89 -1.14
N ASP A 35 12.45 8.06 -0.09
CA ASP A 35 12.58 8.51 1.29
C ASP A 35 14.03 8.31 1.79
N PRO A 36 14.74 9.37 2.24
CA PRO A 36 16.07 9.24 2.84
C PRO A 36 16.08 8.39 4.12
N TYR A 37 14.93 8.14 4.75
CA TYR A 37 14.79 7.27 5.93
C TYR A 37 14.35 5.84 5.59
N GLU A 38 14.26 5.50 4.30
CA GLU A 38 13.80 4.18 3.85
C GLU A 38 14.77 3.05 4.23
N LEU A 39 16.06 3.37 4.42
CA LEU A 39 17.07 2.43 4.89
C LEU A 39 17.31 2.60 6.39
N PHE A 40 16.78 1.67 7.17
CA PHE A 40 16.92 1.67 8.62
C PHE A 40 18.20 0.94 9.08
N LEU A 41 19.35 1.56 8.84
CA LEU A 41 20.68 1.02 9.19
C LEU A 41 21.33 1.70 10.41
N GLY A 42 20.50 2.23 11.31
CA GLY A 42 20.99 2.86 12.53
C GLY A 42 21.73 1.87 13.45
N LEU A 43 22.62 2.40 14.29
CA LEU A 43 23.31 1.66 15.34
C LEU A 43 23.06 2.31 16.70
N LYS A 44 23.35 1.58 17.79
CA LYS A 44 23.36 2.16 19.13
C LYS A 44 24.43 3.25 19.25
N ARG A 45 24.17 4.24 20.10
CA ARG A 45 24.95 5.50 20.21
C ARG A 45 26.30 5.34 20.92
N ASP A 46 26.55 4.23 21.61
CA ASP A 46 27.67 4.00 22.52
C ASP A 46 28.81 3.15 21.91
N LEU A 47 28.89 3.07 20.57
CA LEU A 47 29.92 2.31 19.87
C LEU A 47 31.22 3.11 19.64
N LYS A 48 32.35 2.40 19.66
CA LYS A 48 33.66 3.00 19.37
C LYS A 48 33.75 3.47 17.91
N PRO A 49 34.47 4.58 17.60
CA PRO A 49 34.64 5.07 16.23
C PRO A 49 35.19 4.02 15.25
N GLU A 50 36.10 3.15 15.69
CA GLU A 50 36.68 2.11 14.83
C GLU A 50 35.64 1.08 14.39
N TYR A 51 34.67 0.75 15.26
CA TYR A 51 33.58 -0.17 14.93
C TYR A 51 32.56 0.49 14.00
N LEU A 52 32.33 1.79 14.16
CA LEU A 52 31.50 2.57 13.23
C LEU A 52 32.13 2.64 11.85
N ALA A 53 33.44 2.86 11.77
CA ALA A 53 34.17 2.84 10.49
C ALA A 53 34.09 1.47 9.81
N PHE A 54 34.28 0.39 10.58
CA PHE A 54 34.13 -0.99 10.07
C PHE A 54 32.71 -1.28 9.56
N TYR A 55 31.69 -0.86 10.30
CA TYR A 55 30.30 -0.99 9.84
C TYR A 55 30.04 -0.19 8.56
N ASN A 56 30.56 1.03 8.50
CA ASN A 56 30.40 1.91 7.35
C ASN A 56 31.00 1.29 6.08
N GLU A 57 32.18 0.67 6.18
CA GLU A 57 32.79 -0.11 5.10
C GLU A 57 31.85 -1.22 4.60
N ILE A 58 31.29 -2.01 5.51
CA ILE A 58 30.35 -3.09 5.17
C ILE A 58 29.08 -2.55 4.50
N VAL A 59 28.53 -1.43 4.97
CA VAL A 59 27.34 -0.79 4.38
C VAL A 59 27.62 -0.29 2.96
N HIS A 60 28.80 0.31 2.73
CA HIS A 60 29.20 0.78 1.40
C HIS A 60 29.41 -0.37 0.41
N GLU A 61 29.80 -1.55 0.88
CA GLU A 61 29.96 -2.76 0.07
C GLU A 61 28.66 -3.56 -0.13
N LEU A 62 27.53 -3.11 0.41
CA LEU A 62 26.27 -3.82 0.23
C LEU A 62 25.90 -3.87 -1.26
N PRO A 63 25.58 -5.06 -1.80
CA PRO A 63 25.15 -5.17 -3.18
C PRO A 63 23.86 -4.38 -3.38
N GLN A 64 23.75 -3.74 -4.54
CA GLN A 64 22.55 -3.01 -4.97
C GLN A 64 21.76 -3.91 -5.92
N PHE A 65 20.65 -4.46 -5.43
CA PHE A 65 19.77 -5.33 -6.20
C PHE A 65 18.47 -4.60 -6.58
N PRO A 66 17.98 -4.79 -7.81
CA PRO A 66 16.65 -4.33 -8.18
C PRO A 66 15.58 -4.87 -7.23
N THR A 67 14.77 -3.98 -6.68
CA THR A 67 13.74 -4.32 -5.68
C THR A 67 12.38 -3.81 -6.15
N THR A 68 11.34 -4.62 -5.98
CA THR A 68 9.94 -4.19 -6.14
C THR A 68 9.14 -4.52 -4.90
N CYS A 69 8.31 -3.57 -4.49
CA CYS A 69 7.52 -3.64 -3.27
C CYS A 69 6.05 -3.90 -3.57
N PHE A 70 5.42 -4.65 -2.65
CA PHE A 70 4.01 -4.99 -2.61
C PHE A 70 3.45 -4.64 -1.23
N SER A 71 2.14 -4.54 -1.11
CA SER A 71 1.41 -4.40 0.14
C SER A 71 0.54 -5.62 0.39
N LYS A 72 0.31 -5.99 1.65
CA LYS A 72 -0.70 -7.00 2.03
C LYS A 72 -2.14 -6.50 1.96
N SER A 73 -2.36 -5.19 1.77
CA SER A 73 -3.69 -4.58 1.83
C SER A 73 -4.01 -3.77 0.57
N PRO A 74 -5.19 -3.96 -0.04
CA PRO A 74 -5.69 -3.13 -1.14
C PRO A 74 -6.53 -1.94 -0.67
N ILE A 75 -6.71 -1.75 0.64
CA ILE A 75 -7.60 -0.70 1.21
C ILE A 75 -6.85 0.38 1.99
N SER A 76 -5.51 0.41 1.89
CA SER A 76 -4.70 1.41 2.59
C SER A 76 -4.81 2.77 1.89
N SER A 77 -5.53 3.71 2.52
CA SER A 77 -5.74 5.06 1.95
C SER A 77 -4.43 5.78 1.62
N PRO A 78 -3.39 5.77 2.47
CA PRO A 78 -2.10 6.36 2.12
C PRO A 78 -1.45 5.72 0.89
N MET A 79 -1.57 4.40 0.71
CA MET A 79 -1.03 3.71 -0.47
C MET A 79 -1.70 4.20 -1.76
N TRP A 80 -3.02 4.35 -1.75
CA TRP A 80 -3.76 4.89 -2.90
C TRP A 80 -3.41 6.36 -3.18
N ALA A 81 -3.16 7.15 -2.14
CA ALA A 81 -2.77 8.54 -2.28
C ALA A 81 -1.38 8.67 -2.93
N HIS A 82 -0.38 7.96 -2.38
CA HIS A 82 1.01 8.08 -2.80
C HIS A 82 1.35 7.31 -4.08
N TYR A 83 0.85 6.08 -4.22
CA TYR A 83 1.31 5.17 -5.29
C TYR A 83 0.26 4.91 -6.38
N ALA A 84 -0.97 5.39 -6.22
CA ALA A 84 -2.04 5.26 -7.21
C ALA A 84 -2.62 6.61 -7.64
N ASN A 85 -1.74 7.59 -7.88
CA ASN A 85 -2.08 8.91 -8.43
C ASN A 85 -3.29 9.57 -7.72
N ASN A 86 -3.21 9.74 -6.39
CA ASN A 86 -4.29 10.33 -5.59
C ASN A 86 -5.65 9.62 -5.74
N HIS A 87 -5.66 8.29 -5.62
CA HIS A 87 -6.85 7.42 -5.75
C HIS A 87 -7.45 7.31 -7.16
N SER A 88 -6.75 7.80 -8.20
CA SER A 88 -7.22 7.70 -9.60
C SER A 88 -6.57 6.55 -10.40
N GLY A 89 -5.51 5.95 -9.85
CA GLY A 89 -4.78 4.84 -10.44
C GLY A 89 -5.42 3.48 -10.16
N PHE A 90 -4.59 2.46 -10.10
CA PHE A 90 -5.02 1.08 -9.92
C PHE A 90 -4.03 0.29 -9.06
N ALA A 91 -4.45 -0.88 -8.61
CA ALA A 91 -3.62 -1.88 -7.98
C ALA A 91 -3.82 -3.24 -8.66
N ILE A 92 -2.81 -4.09 -8.61
CA ILE A 92 -2.88 -5.47 -9.11
C ILE A 92 -2.78 -6.41 -7.92
N GLU A 93 -3.68 -7.39 -7.85
CA GLU A 93 -3.63 -8.50 -6.89
C GLU A 93 -2.81 -9.66 -7.47
N PHE A 94 -1.88 -10.18 -6.66
CA PHE A 94 -1.04 -11.33 -6.98
C PHE A 94 -1.21 -12.45 -5.96
N GLU A 95 -1.00 -13.68 -6.42
CA GLU A 95 -0.83 -14.88 -5.60
C GLU A 95 0.61 -14.97 -5.12
N LEU A 96 0.83 -14.80 -3.80
CA LEU A 96 2.17 -14.80 -3.22
C LEU A 96 2.87 -16.14 -3.42
N GLU A 97 2.16 -17.26 -3.24
CA GLU A 97 2.76 -18.59 -3.36
C GLU A 97 3.22 -18.87 -4.80
N LYS A 98 2.46 -18.44 -5.81
CA LYS A 98 2.86 -18.60 -7.21
C LYS A 98 4.06 -17.71 -7.57
N LEU A 99 4.09 -16.48 -7.05
CA LEU A 99 5.25 -15.60 -7.21
C LEU A 99 6.51 -16.22 -6.60
N GLN A 100 6.40 -16.75 -5.37
CA GLN A 100 7.52 -17.42 -4.69
C GLN A 100 8.00 -18.66 -5.44
N GLN A 101 7.08 -19.45 -6.00
CA GLN A 101 7.42 -20.62 -6.81
C GLN A 101 8.12 -20.22 -8.13
N TYR A 102 7.60 -19.19 -8.81
CA TYR A 102 8.15 -18.78 -10.11
C TYR A 102 9.52 -18.11 -9.98
N PHE A 103 9.73 -17.33 -8.92
CA PHE A 103 10.99 -16.67 -8.62
C PHE A 103 11.77 -17.36 -7.50
N ASP A 104 11.78 -18.70 -7.51
CA ASP A 104 12.51 -19.48 -6.51
C ASP A 104 13.99 -19.05 -6.45
N GLY A 105 14.52 -18.98 -5.23
CA GLY A 105 15.86 -18.46 -4.95
C GLY A 105 15.99 -16.93 -4.83
N CYS A 106 14.98 -16.14 -5.24
CA CYS A 106 14.94 -14.71 -4.95
C CYS A 106 14.16 -14.44 -3.64
N PRO A 107 14.66 -13.59 -2.73
CA PRO A 107 13.92 -13.20 -1.53
C PRO A 107 12.60 -12.50 -1.84
N ILE A 108 11.49 -13.03 -1.31
CA ILE A 108 10.16 -12.39 -1.27
C ILE A 108 9.65 -12.42 0.16
N TRP A 109 10.01 -11.41 0.95
CA TRP A 109 9.80 -11.41 2.39
C TRP A 109 9.10 -10.16 2.91
N ASP A 110 8.51 -10.33 4.08
CA ASP A 110 7.90 -9.26 4.86
C ASP A 110 8.94 -8.24 5.33
N VAL A 111 8.56 -6.97 5.28
CA VAL A 111 9.35 -5.89 5.89
C VAL A 111 9.07 -5.83 7.39
N SER A 112 10.15 -5.79 8.16
CA SER A 112 10.13 -5.62 9.61
C SER A 112 10.14 -4.13 9.97
N TYR A 113 9.10 -3.67 10.66
CA TYR A 113 8.98 -2.28 11.07
C TYR A 113 9.64 -2.04 12.44
N ARG A 114 10.42 -0.97 12.56
CA ARG A 114 11.20 -0.68 13.79
C ARG A 114 11.14 0.80 14.18
N LYS A 115 11.14 1.06 15.49
CA LYS A 115 11.37 2.41 16.07
C LYS A 115 12.85 2.70 16.33
N GLU A 116 13.59 1.64 16.66
CA GLU A 116 14.99 1.71 17.08
C GLU A 116 15.82 0.66 16.33
N PRO A 117 17.13 0.90 16.14
CA PRO A 117 18.08 -0.06 15.57
C PRO A 117 17.87 -1.49 16.06
N HIS A 118 18.10 -2.48 15.19
CA HIS A 118 17.99 -3.88 15.59
C HIS A 118 18.91 -4.14 16.82
N PRO A 119 18.38 -4.68 17.93
CA PRO A 119 19.13 -4.80 19.19
C PRO A 119 20.44 -5.60 19.02
N ASN A 120 20.39 -6.70 18.28
CA ASN A 120 21.52 -7.58 18.02
C ASN A 120 22.53 -7.04 16.99
N LEU A 121 22.20 -6.04 16.17
CA LEU A 121 23.11 -5.57 15.11
C LEU A 121 24.41 -5.02 15.70
N SER A 122 24.29 -4.31 16.83
CA SER A 122 25.46 -3.79 17.56
C SER A 122 26.32 -4.92 18.13
N ASP A 123 25.73 -5.98 18.67
CA ASP A 123 26.48 -7.10 19.23
C ASP A 123 27.20 -7.91 18.15
N ILE A 124 26.55 -8.10 16.99
CA ILE A 124 27.13 -8.75 15.81
C ILE A 124 28.30 -7.91 15.28
N LEU A 125 28.13 -6.58 15.22
CA LEU A 125 29.17 -5.65 14.81
C LEU A 125 30.38 -5.70 15.75
N VAL A 126 30.15 -5.58 17.07
CA VAL A 126 31.22 -5.66 18.09
C VAL A 126 31.98 -6.98 17.97
N LYS A 127 31.27 -8.09 17.75
CA LYS A 127 31.90 -9.41 17.55
C LYS A 127 32.70 -9.47 16.25
N ALA A 128 32.18 -8.95 15.15
CA ALA A 128 32.86 -8.94 13.85
C ALA A 128 34.12 -8.07 13.90
N ALA A 129 33.98 -6.80 14.30
CA ALA A 129 35.07 -5.83 14.36
C ALA A 129 36.12 -6.19 15.44
N GLY A 130 35.70 -6.75 16.57
CA GLY A 130 36.62 -7.13 17.65
C GLY A 130 37.41 -8.41 17.39
N THR A 131 36.90 -9.32 16.56
CA THR A 131 37.58 -10.61 16.29
C THR A 131 38.21 -10.70 14.91
N LEU A 132 37.71 -9.93 13.93
CA LEU A 132 38.13 -9.93 12.53
C LEU A 132 38.12 -11.32 11.86
N LYS A 133 37.37 -12.28 12.41
CA LYS A 133 37.24 -13.62 11.84
C LYS A 133 36.31 -13.56 10.63
N PRO A 134 36.68 -14.11 9.46
CA PRO A 134 35.86 -14.05 8.25
C PRO A 134 34.41 -14.50 8.44
N ARG A 135 34.16 -15.54 9.25
CA ARG A 135 32.81 -16.01 9.58
C ARG A 135 31.94 -14.95 10.28
N HIS A 136 32.50 -14.16 11.20
CA HIS A 136 31.74 -13.14 11.93
C HIS A 136 31.50 -11.92 11.04
N VAL A 137 32.45 -11.58 10.16
CA VAL A 137 32.24 -10.56 9.13
C VAL A 137 31.13 -10.98 8.17
N GLN A 138 31.13 -12.25 7.74
CA GLN A 138 30.06 -12.80 6.90
C GLN A 138 28.69 -12.76 7.60
N ASP A 139 28.63 -13.06 8.90
CA ASP A 139 27.41 -12.91 9.68
C ASP A 139 26.93 -11.45 9.67
N LEU A 140 27.82 -10.49 9.95
CA LEU A 140 27.49 -9.07 9.90
C LEU A 140 26.98 -8.65 8.51
N ARG A 141 27.62 -9.09 7.42
CA ARG A 141 27.19 -8.80 6.05
C ARG A 141 25.78 -9.32 5.78
N LYS A 142 25.48 -10.57 6.17
CA LYS A 142 24.15 -11.17 5.99
C LYS A 142 23.08 -10.42 6.78
N TYR A 143 23.35 -10.10 8.04
CA TYR A 143 22.41 -9.35 8.88
C TYR A 143 22.17 -7.93 8.35
N THR A 144 23.24 -7.24 7.96
CA THR A 144 23.15 -5.88 7.40
C THR A 144 22.38 -5.89 6.09
N PHE A 145 22.58 -6.91 5.24
CA PHE A 145 21.78 -7.11 4.04
C PHE A 145 20.29 -7.26 4.35
N VAL A 146 19.92 -8.15 5.29
CA VAL A 146 18.52 -8.35 5.66
C VAL A 146 17.92 -7.06 6.22
N GLU A 147 18.61 -6.34 7.10
CA GLU A 147 18.11 -5.07 7.63
C GLU A 147 17.99 -3.99 6.55
N ALA A 148 18.95 -3.89 5.62
CA ALA A 148 18.88 -2.91 4.53
C ALA A 148 17.67 -3.13 3.61
N TYR A 149 17.39 -4.39 3.27
CA TYR A 149 16.34 -4.73 2.31
C TYR A 149 14.98 -4.99 2.95
N PHE A 150 14.91 -5.44 4.20
CA PHE A 150 13.68 -5.93 4.84
C PHE A 150 13.41 -5.29 6.19
N SER A 151 13.96 -4.11 6.45
CA SER A 151 13.51 -3.27 7.56
C SER A 151 13.14 -1.87 7.09
N LYS A 152 12.21 -1.26 7.80
CA LYS A 152 11.73 0.11 7.54
C LYS A 152 11.32 0.76 8.86
N TYR A 153 11.34 2.08 8.90
CA TYR A 153 10.89 2.80 10.09
C TYR A 153 9.38 2.58 10.32
N GLU A 154 8.96 2.51 11.59
CA GLU A 154 7.60 2.10 11.97
C GLU A 154 6.51 3.06 11.48
N GLU A 155 6.83 4.34 11.23
CA GLU A 155 5.87 5.29 10.64
C GLU A 155 5.33 4.81 9.29
N TRP A 156 6.06 3.96 8.57
CA TRP A 156 5.66 3.35 7.31
C TRP A 156 4.94 2.00 7.46
N SER A 157 4.61 1.58 8.68
CA SER A 157 3.95 0.29 8.95
C SER A 157 2.59 0.12 8.27
N TYR A 158 1.92 1.22 7.92
CA TYR A 158 0.66 1.19 7.17
C TYR A 158 0.81 0.61 5.75
N GLU A 159 2.02 0.59 5.18
CA GLU A 159 2.28 0.01 3.86
C GLU A 159 2.10 -1.52 3.88
N ASN A 160 2.27 -2.18 5.04
CA ASN A 160 2.23 -3.64 5.19
C ASN A 160 3.04 -4.34 4.09
N GLU A 161 4.30 -3.94 3.98
CA GLU A 161 5.14 -4.13 2.82
C GLU A 161 5.73 -5.55 2.76
N ILE A 162 5.76 -6.09 1.54
CA ILE A 162 6.52 -7.28 1.14
C ILE A 162 7.45 -6.85 0.01
N ARG A 163 8.72 -7.23 0.07
CA ARG A 163 9.72 -6.89 -0.94
C ARG A 163 10.18 -8.12 -1.69
N PHE A 164 10.22 -8.01 -3.01
CA PHE A 164 10.97 -8.90 -3.88
C PHE A 164 12.34 -8.26 -4.15
N VAL A 165 13.43 -9.02 -3.98
CA VAL A 165 14.80 -8.58 -4.26
C VAL A 165 15.42 -9.48 -5.33
N ASP A 166 15.83 -8.89 -6.45
CA ASP A 166 16.41 -9.60 -7.58
C ASP A 166 17.88 -9.96 -7.34
N THR A 167 18.13 -11.05 -6.61
CA THR A 167 19.49 -11.56 -6.36
C THR A 167 20.04 -12.43 -7.48
N LEU A 168 19.20 -12.78 -8.47
CA LEU A 168 19.55 -13.70 -9.57
C LEU A 168 19.57 -13.03 -10.95
N ASN A 169 19.44 -11.70 -11.01
CA ASN A 169 19.46 -10.90 -12.23
C ASN A 169 18.35 -11.30 -13.23
N MET A 170 17.15 -11.48 -12.71
CA MET A 170 15.91 -11.83 -13.44
C MET A 170 15.29 -10.62 -14.17
N THR A 171 15.59 -9.41 -13.71
CA THR A 171 15.09 -8.17 -14.29
C THR A 171 15.71 -7.88 -15.67
N LYS A 172 14.94 -7.16 -16.50
CA LYS A 172 15.37 -6.74 -17.85
C LYS A 172 15.31 -5.22 -17.95
N LYS A 173 16.28 -4.63 -18.66
CA LYS A 173 16.25 -3.21 -19.00
C LYS A 173 15.23 -2.95 -20.10
N ILE A 174 14.18 -2.18 -19.79
CA ILE A 174 13.16 -1.72 -20.75
C ILE A 174 13.02 -0.21 -20.59
N GLU A 175 13.25 0.56 -21.66
CA GLU A 175 13.22 2.03 -21.62
C GLU A 175 14.09 2.63 -20.48
N GLY A 176 15.25 2.01 -20.22
CA GLY A 176 16.17 2.43 -19.14
C GLY A 176 15.78 2.00 -17.72
N ASN A 177 14.61 1.41 -17.51
CA ASN A 177 14.14 0.93 -16.21
C ASN A 177 14.43 -0.57 -16.04
N ASP A 178 14.71 -1.01 -14.80
CA ASP A 178 14.76 -2.44 -14.45
C ASP A 178 13.34 -2.97 -14.29
N ILE A 179 12.94 -3.89 -15.15
CA ILE A 179 11.60 -4.45 -15.17
C ILE A 179 11.64 -5.95 -14.85
N LEU A 180 10.91 -6.35 -13.82
CA LEU A 180 10.60 -7.74 -13.53
C LEU A 180 9.37 -8.16 -14.32
N ARG A 181 9.51 -9.18 -15.18
CA ARG A 181 8.38 -9.75 -15.94
C ARG A 181 7.75 -10.89 -15.14
N VAL A 182 6.54 -10.66 -14.66
CA VAL A 182 5.75 -11.61 -13.86
C VAL A 182 4.73 -12.30 -14.77
N PRO A 183 4.67 -13.63 -14.81
CA PRO A 183 3.65 -14.35 -15.56
C PRO A 183 2.24 -13.98 -15.08
N LEU A 184 1.29 -13.86 -16.02
CA LEU A 184 -0.10 -13.55 -15.68
C LEU A 184 -0.79 -14.62 -14.84
N GLU A 185 -0.29 -15.87 -14.83
CA GLU A 185 -0.78 -16.91 -13.91
C GLU A 185 -0.60 -16.56 -12.42
N CYS A 186 0.33 -15.65 -12.10
CA CYS A 186 0.55 -15.12 -10.75
C CYS A 186 -0.39 -13.95 -10.41
N VAL A 187 -1.09 -13.39 -11.40
CA VAL A 187 -1.98 -12.25 -11.26
C VAL A 187 -3.42 -12.73 -11.18
N THR A 188 -4.22 -12.14 -10.30
CA THR A 188 -5.62 -12.54 -10.13
C THR A 188 -6.63 -11.45 -10.41
N LYS A 189 -6.35 -10.20 -10.02
CA LYS A 189 -7.31 -9.09 -10.19
C LYS A 189 -6.63 -7.77 -10.52
N ILE A 190 -7.36 -6.93 -11.26
CA ILE A 190 -7.09 -5.50 -11.39
C ILE A 190 -8.09 -4.76 -10.51
N LEU A 191 -7.58 -3.94 -9.60
CA LEU A 191 -8.36 -3.11 -8.68
C LEU A 191 -8.23 -1.64 -9.09
N VAL A 192 -9.32 -0.96 -9.40
CA VAL A 192 -9.31 0.43 -9.87
C VAL A 192 -9.71 1.37 -8.74
N GLY A 193 -9.02 2.51 -8.64
CA GLY A 193 -9.26 3.50 -7.60
C GLY A 193 -10.62 4.23 -7.72
N PRO A 194 -11.13 4.80 -6.62
CA PRO A 194 -12.46 5.41 -6.57
C PRO A 194 -12.55 6.71 -7.40
N ARG A 195 -11.42 7.38 -7.66
CA ARG A 195 -11.34 8.61 -8.46
C ARG A 195 -10.86 8.37 -9.89
N ALA A 196 -10.84 7.12 -10.34
CA ALA A 196 -10.53 6.79 -11.73
C ALA A 196 -11.54 7.47 -12.67
N ASN A 197 -11.03 8.14 -13.70
CA ASN A 197 -11.88 8.76 -14.73
C ASN A 197 -12.48 7.71 -15.68
N GLU A 198 -13.49 8.10 -16.45
CA GLU A 198 -14.22 7.19 -17.33
C GLU A 198 -13.32 6.56 -18.40
N ASP A 199 -12.43 7.36 -19.01
CA ASP A 199 -11.48 6.86 -20.01
C ASP A 199 -10.58 5.75 -19.46
N PHE A 200 -10.06 5.94 -18.25
CA PHE A 200 -9.21 4.95 -17.60
C PHE A 200 -10.01 3.71 -17.23
N ILE A 201 -11.23 3.86 -16.69
CA ILE A 201 -12.13 2.74 -16.40
C ILE A 201 -12.33 1.88 -17.65
N VAL A 202 -12.73 2.48 -18.77
CA VAL A 202 -12.92 1.77 -20.04
C VAL A 202 -11.63 1.10 -20.52
N SER A 203 -10.49 1.80 -20.43
CA SER A 203 -9.21 1.24 -20.84
C SER A 203 -8.77 0.05 -19.98
N SER A 204 -8.98 0.12 -18.67
CA SER A 204 -8.61 -0.93 -17.71
C SER A 204 -9.51 -2.16 -17.83
N LEU A 205 -10.80 -1.97 -18.12
CA LEU A 205 -11.73 -3.05 -18.43
C LEU A 205 -11.29 -3.81 -19.68
N ARG A 206 -10.96 -3.10 -20.77
CA ARG A 206 -10.46 -3.73 -22.01
C ARG A 206 -9.19 -4.56 -21.77
N VAL A 207 -8.29 -4.05 -20.92
CA VAL A 207 -7.08 -4.79 -20.53
C VAL A 207 -7.48 -6.05 -19.76
N ALA A 208 -8.34 -5.95 -18.74
CA ALA A 208 -8.80 -7.08 -17.95
C ALA A 208 -9.51 -8.15 -18.80
N GLU A 209 -10.36 -7.76 -19.75
CA GLU A 209 -11.02 -8.67 -20.69
C GLU A 209 -10.02 -9.39 -21.61
N ARG A 210 -9.04 -8.66 -22.14
CA ARG A 210 -8.00 -9.22 -23.03
C ARG A 210 -7.22 -10.33 -22.34
N ILE A 211 -6.79 -10.08 -21.10
CA ILE A 211 -5.96 -11.01 -20.32
C ILE A 211 -6.77 -11.93 -19.40
N LYS A 212 -8.11 -11.85 -19.46
CA LYS A 212 -9.06 -12.68 -18.70
C LYS A 212 -8.84 -12.62 -17.18
N LEU A 213 -8.61 -11.41 -16.65
CA LEU A 213 -8.50 -11.17 -15.21
C LEU A 213 -9.78 -10.56 -14.64
N ASP A 214 -10.04 -10.82 -13.37
CA ASP A 214 -11.13 -10.15 -12.67
C ASP A 214 -10.82 -8.66 -12.53
N TRP A 215 -11.86 -7.85 -12.65
CA TRP A 215 -11.77 -6.40 -12.53
C TRP A 215 -12.72 -5.91 -11.43
N LEU A 216 -12.20 -5.07 -10.54
CA LEU A 216 -12.96 -4.50 -9.43
C LEU A 216 -12.71 -3.00 -9.31
N LYS A 217 -13.74 -2.20 -9.06
CA LYS A 217 -13.63 -0.77 -8.73
C LYS A 217 -13.82 -0.54 -7.24
N GLN A 218 -12.92 0.20 -6.63
CA GLN A 218 -13.05 0.63 -5.24
C GLN A 218 -14.13 1.72 -5.12
N ILE A 219 -14.96 1.59 -4.09
CA ILE A 219 -15.98 2.55 -3.69
C ILE A 219 -15.75 2.95 -2.23
N VAL A 220 -15.80 4.25 -1.96
CA VAL A 220 -15.76 4.78 -0.60
C VAL A 220 -17.15 4.62 0.00
N GLY A 221 -17.25 3.83 1.07
CA GLY A 221 -18.50 3.63 1.81
C GLY A 221 -19.02 4.93 2.40
N LYS A 222 -20.35 5.10 2.46
CA LYS A 222 -20.95 6.23 3.16
C LYS A 222 -21.07 5.90 4.65
N SER A 223 -21.44 4.66 4.97
CA SER A 223 -21.70 4.21 6.33
C SER A 223 -20.47 3.58 7.00
N ASN A 224 -19.55 3.01 6.21
CA ASN A 224 -18.33 2.41 6.72
C ASN A 224 -17.09 3.21 6.27
N PRO A 225 -16.16 3.56 7.19
CA PRO A 225 -14.90 4.20 6.82
C PRO A 225 -14.01 3.33 5.91
N LYS A 226 -14.16 2.00 5.95
CA LYS A 226 -13.40 1.10 5.08
C LYS A 226 -14.05 1.06 3.69
N PRO A 227 -13.27 1.25 2.61
CA PRO A 227 -13.80 1.12 1.27
C PRO A 227 -14.15 -0.35 0.96
N TYR A 228 -15.05 -0.52 0.01
CA TYR A 228 -15.40 -1.81 -0.56
C TYR A 228 -15.13 -1.78 -2.07
N PHE A 229 -15.29 -2.91 -2.75
CA PHE A 229 -15.07 -3.03 -4.18
C PHE A 229 -16.34 -3.53 -4.86
N ILE A 230 -16.54 -3.15 -6.12
CA ILE A 230 -17.64 -3.65 -6.96
C ILE A 230 -17.07 -4.18 -8.27
N ASP A 231 -17.65 -5.25 -8.79
CA ASP A 231 -17.36 -5.71 -10.15
C ASP A 231 -18.34 -5.13 -11.18
N PHE A 232 -18.22 -5.58 -12.43
CA PHE A 232 -19.12 -5.17 -13.53
C PHE A 232 -20.56 -5.67 -13.35
N GLU A 233 -20.77 -6.76 -12.61
CA GLU A 233 -22.09 -7.33 -12.27
C GLU A 233 -22.72 -6.62 -11.06
N LYS A 234 -22.05 -5.59 -10.51
CA LYS A 234 -22.44 -4.86 -9.30
C LYS A 234 -22.47 -5.74 -8.04
N ARG A 235 -21.69 -6.82 -8.03
CA ARG A 235 -21.46 -7.61 -6.82
C ARG A 235 -20.43 -6.88 -5.96
N SER A 236 -20.72 -6.72 -4.68
CA SER A 236 -19.84 -6.00 -3.76
C SER A 236 -18.92 -6.95 -2.99
N PHE A 237 -17.67 -6.54 -2.83
CA PHE A 237 -16.62 -7.26 -2.14
C PHE A 237 -16.06 -6.39 -1.02
N HIS A 238 -15.81 -7.00 0.13
CA HIS A 238 -15.15 -6.34 1.26
C HIS A 238 -13.82 -7.01 1.54
N PHE A 239 -12.87 -6.24 2.05
CA PHE A 239 -11.56 -6.75 2.43
C PHE A 239 -11.57 -7.14 3.92
N ASN A 240 -11.44 -8.42 4.21
CA ASN A 240 -11.37 -8.95 5.57
C ASN A 240 -10.41 -10.14 5.65
N ASN A 241 -9.70 -10.29 6.77
CA ASN A 241 -8.71 -11.35 7.00
C ASN A 241 -7.70 -11.50 5.84
N ASN A 242 -7.17 -10.37 5.36
CA ASN A 242 -6.21 -10.28 4.24
C ASN A 242 -6.72 -10.80 2.89
N GLN A 243 -8.04 -10.89 2.69
CA GLN A 243 -8.64 -11.36 1.45
C GLN A 243 -9.85 -10.52 1.04
N LEU A 244 -10.04 -10.37 -0.27
CA LEU A 244 -11.29 -9.86 -0.84
C LEU A 244 -12.33 -10.98 -0.85
N ARG A 245 -13.47 -10.74 -0.21
CA ARG A 245 -14.59 -11.69 -0.15
C ARG A 245 -15.87 -11.02 -0.61
N LEU A 246 -16.72 -11.80 -1.27
CA LEU A 246 -18.06 -11.37 -1.62
C LEU A 246 -18.83 -11.00 -0.34
N ALA A 247 -19.50 -9.85 -0.34
CA ALA A 247 -20.33 -9.42 0.76
C ALA A 247 -21.68 -10.15 0.72
N GLU A 248 -22.08 -10.73 1.85
CA GLU A 248 -23.33 -11.50 1.98
C GLU A 248 -24.55 -10.60 2.15
N HIS A 249 -24.39 -9.49 2.89
CA HIS A 249 -25.46 -8.54 3.18
C HIS A 249 -25.16 -7.20 2.52
N LEU A 250 -26.06 -6.75 1.64
CA LEU A 250 -25.91 -5.52 0.87
C LEU A 250 -27.09 -4.60 1.12
N CYS A 251 -26.82 -3.30 1.11
CA CYS A 251 -27.88 -2.29 1.05
C CYS A 251 -28.65 -2.41 -0.26
N GLN A 252 -29.98 -2.54 -0.17
CA GLN A 252 -30.86 -2.64 -1.35
C GLN A 252 -30.83 -1.40 -2.26
N SER A 253 -30.39 -0.24 -1.74
CA SER A 253 -30.35 1.02 -2.48
C SER A 253 -28.97 1.29 -3.10
N CYS A 254 -27.90 1.28 -2.29
CA CYS A 254 -26.56 1.67 -2.76
C CYS A 254 -25.59 0.50 -2.95
N SER A 255 -26.01 -0.74 -2.67
CA SER A 255 -25.16 -1.95 -2.72
C SER A 255 -23.95 -1.93 -1.78
N GLU A 256 -23.91 -1.01 -0.82
CA GLU A 256 -22.88 -0.97 0.23
C GLU A 256 -22.98 -2.21 1.13
N PRO A 257 -21.87 -2.90 1.42
CA PRO A 257 -21.86 -4.00 2.40
C PRO A 257 -22.34 -3.54 3.77
N LEU A 258 -23.29 -4.28 4.35
CA LEU A 258 -23.86 -3.99 5.66
C LEU A 258 -23.13 -4.75 6.76
N LEU A 259 -22.93 -4.09 7.91
CA LEU A 259 -22.35 -4.71 9.11
C LEU A 259 -23.36 -5.52 9.93
N ILE A 260 -24.65 -5.24 9.73
CA ILE A 260 -25.79 -5.84 10.44
C ILE A 260 -26.76 -6.33 9.38
N GLU A 261 -27.47 -7.41 9.67
CA GLU A 261 -28.60 -7.87 8.84
C GLU A 261 -29.70 -6.80 8.81
N ASP A 262 -29.65 -5.94 7.80
CA ASP A 262 -30.63 -4.90 7.55
C ASP A 262 -30.91 -4.82 6.04
N LYS A 263 -31.96 -4.12 5.64
CA LYS A 263 -32.29 -3.88 4.23
C LYS A 263 -31.56 -2.67 3.67
N LEU A 264 -31.32 -1.65 4.50
CA LEU A 264 -30.76 -0.37 4.07
C LEU A 264 -29.61 0.07 5.00
N CYS A 265 -28.58 0.70 4.43
CA CYS A 265 -27.53 1.33 5.25
C CYS A 265 -28.09 2.57 5.97
N PRO A 266 -27.48 3.01 7.09
CA PRO A 266 -27.91 4.19 7.83
C PRO A 266 -28.23 5.42 6.99
N TRP A 267 -27.47 5.67 5.91
CA TRP A 267 -27.71 6.81 5.02
C TRP A 267 -28.88 6.58 4.06
N CYS A 268 -29.07 5.37 3.54
CA CYS A 268 -30.21 5.06 2.67
C CYS A 268 -31.52 4.92 3.43
N LYS A 269 -31.50 4.90 4.77
CA LYS A 269 -32.69 5.01 5.62
C LYS A 269 -33.19 6.45 5.77
N VAL A 270 -32.34 7.45 5.48
CA VAL A 270 -32.74 8.85 5.49
C VAL A 270 -33.78 9.06 4.39
N THR A 271 -34.85 9.77 4.73
CA THR A 271 -35.97 10.08 3.83
C THR A 271 -36.11 11.59 3.72
N ASP A 272 -36.83 12.06 2.71
CA ASP A 272 -37.08 13.50 2.50
C ASP A 272 -37.64 14.17 3.76
N TRP A 273 -38.52 13.49 4.50
CA TRP A 273 -39.05 13.99 5.77
C TRP A 273 -37.96 14.20 6.83
N HIS A 274 -37.00 13.28 6.96
CA HIS A 274 -35.88 13.44 7.90
C HIS A 274 -34.99 14.62 7.50
N GLU A 275 -34.76 14.83 6.19
CA GLU A 275 -33.96 15.95 5.69
C GLU A 275 -34.66 17.29 5.92
N GLU A 276 -35.96 17.36 5.62
CA GLU A 276 -36.79 18.55 5.86
C GLU A 276 -36.89 18.89 7.35
N ASP A 277 -37.11 17.88 8.21
CA ASP A 277 -37.18 18.09 9.65
C ASP A 277 -35.83 18.57 10.22
N ALA A 278 -34.72 17.95 9.80
CA ALA A 278 -33.37 18.38 10.19
C ALA A 278 -33.06 19.81 9.70
N ALA A 279 -33.48 20.16 8.48
CA ALA A 279 -33.34 21.49 7.92
C ALA A 279 -34.15 22.55 8.70
N ARG A 280 -35.42 22.23 9.02
CA ARG A 280 -36.34 23.10 9.77
C ARG A 280 -35.86 23.34 11.20
N ASN A 281 -35.32 22.30 11.84
CA ASN A 281 -34.88 22.34 13.23
C ASN A 281 -33.41 22.75 13.38
N ASN A 282 -32.71 23.10 12.29
CA ASN A 282 -31.30 23.52 12.34
C ASN A 282 -31.17 24.91 12.98
N PRO A 283 -30.58 25.04 14.19
CA PRO A 283 -30.48 26.34 14.88
C PRO A 283 -29.67 27.38 14.11
N PHE A 284 -28.67 26.96 13.33
CA PHE A 284 -27.89 27.89 12.52
C PHE A 284 -28.69 28.44 11.35
N ARG A 285 -29.54 27.63 10.71
CA ARG A 285 -30.47 28.14 9.68
C ARG A 285 -31.50 29.10 10.28
N LEU A 286 -31.99 28.83 11.49
CA LEU A 286 -32.90 29.73 12.20
C LEU A 286 -32.22 31.07 12.53
N LEU A 287 -31.00 31.04 13.10
CA LEU A 287 -30.21 32.25 13.39
C LEU A 287 -29.86 33.03 12.12
N GLU A 288 -29.53 32.33 11.03
CA GLU A 288 -29.26 32.94 9.73
C GLU A 288 -30.49 33.67 9.20
N SER A 289 -31.66 33.02 9.24
CA SER A 289 -32.93 33.64 8.83
C SER A 289 -33.32 34.86 9.66
N ALA A 290 -32.87 34.93 10.92
CA ALA A 290 -33.06 36.07 11.82
C ALA A 290 -31.95 37.13 11.69
N GLY A 291 -30.92 36.91 10.86
CA GLY A 291 -29.76 37.80 10.70
C GLY A 291 -28.78 37.80 11.88
N LEU A 292 -28.85 36.80 12.77
CA LEU A 292 -28.10 36.74 14.04
C LEU A 292 -26.93 35.74 14.02
N LEU A 293 -26.78 34.94 12.95
CA LEU A 293 -25.79 33.86 12.91
C LEU A 293 -24.35 34.36 13.07
N GLU A 294 -23.97 35.44 12.38
CA GLU A 294 -22.59 35.96 12.44
C GLU A 294 -22.22 36.46 13.84
N GLU A 295 -23.13 37.16 14.52
CA GLU A 295 -22.91 37.65 15.88
C GLU A 295 -22.76 36.48 16.85
N TYR A 296 -23.63 35.47 16.74
CA TYR A 296 -23.54 34.26 17.54
C TYR A 296 -22.19 33.55 17.36
N LEU A 297 -21.73 33.38 16.12
CA LEU A 297 -20.45 32.72 15.83
C LEU A 297 -19.26 33.52 16.35
N LYS A 298 -19.30 34.85 16.30
CA LYS A 298 -18.28 35.72 16.91
C LYS A 298 -18.21 35.51 18.41
N GLY A 299 -19.34 35.64 19.12
CA GLY A 299 -19.41 35.44 20.56
C GLY A 299 -18.98 34.03 20.98
N TYR A 300 -19.41 32.99 20.27
CA TYR A 300 -18.98 31.61 20.52
C TYR A 300 -17.46 31.42 20.41
N ASN A 301 -16.84 32.01 19.38
CA ASN A 301 -15.40 31.91 19.16
C ASN A 301 -14.59 32.72 20.19
N GLU A 302 -15.12 33.84 20.68
CA GLU A 302 -14.48 34.61 21.77
C GLU A 302 -14.50 33.84 23.09
N ILE A 303 -15.62 33.17 23.42
CA ILE A 303 -15.72 32.32 24.62
C ILE A 303 -14.74 31.15 24.55
N LYS A 304 -14.59 30.51 23.38
CA LYS A 304 -13.69 29.36 23.19
C LYS A 304 -12.20 29.69 23.13
N LYS A 305 -11.82 30.96 23.00
CA LYS A 305 -10.42 31.41 23.01
C LYS A 305 -9.86 31.63 24.42
N ASN A 306 -10.72 31.66 25.44
CA ASN A 306 -10.36 31.65 26.86
C ASN A 306 -10.39 30.23 27.42
#